data_AF-A0A6N8JCN0-F1
#
_entry.id   AF-A0A6N8JCN0-F1
#
_cell.length_a   1.000
_cell.length_b   1.000
_cell.length_c   1.000
_cell.angle_alpha   90.00
_cell.angle_beta   90.00
_cell.angle_gamma   90.00
#
_symmetry.space_group_name_H-M   'P 1'
#
loop_
_entity.id
_entity.type
_entity.pdbx_description
1 polymer ?
#
loop_
_entity_poly.entity_id
_entity_poly.type
_entity_poly.pdbx_seq_one_letter_code
_entity_poly.pdbx_strand_id
1 'polypeptide(L)'
;MEMLRPDYIFEASWEVCNKVGGIHTVIYTKARLLQKWDDHFIMIGPELQKDTEISPEFIEDSNLFPAWKEQALKDGLHVRLGYWNIPSRPVVILTDFTYLYTRKNDIFGHLWLKYGLDSLSGQWDYINPALFGYAAGMVIGSFYHHQLKASGTVIAQFHEWMTGAGVLYLKEYVPEIATVFTTHATVAGRTLAGSDQPFYSLFKKQTGDQVAAGYRVVSKHSLEKTAAVNADCFTCVSEFTAGECIQFLDKQPDFITPNGFDSAIVPEPAVFDVKRAQARTRVLQVVKALLQQEVPENSLLVIKSGRYEFRNKGIDILIDSLGLLRAVPPENSIVVVIFVPAWDTGPRPELLERLKHPDMRHPLTGEILTHQLVGEDTDPICRRMRLRGIDNAPGNNLKVLFVPAYLEGRDGILNLSYYDLLPGFDLSVFPSYYEPWGYTPMESLAFHVPAITTNLSGFGIAVKKLPGYNGNGLYIVERNDENDQQAAQKIADIIRAYAAFPESKRIVIKQAAEAISKHFLWDAQIEWYMKAYSFALQKKVKAAVAK
;
A
#
# COMPACT_ATOMS: atom_id res chain seq x y z
N MET A 1 -4.39 -32.46 -10.42
CA MET A 1 -5.82 -32.08 -10.38
C MET A 1 -5.94 -30.80 -11.20
N GLU A 2 -6.82 -30.77 -12.18
CA GLU A 2 -6.96 -29.65 -13.12
C GLU A 2 -7.43 -28.38 -12.40
N MET A 3 -6.88 -27.20 -12.75
CA MET A 3 -7.30 -25.93 -12.15
C MET A 3 -8.67 -25.53 -12.71
N LEU A 4 -9.69 -25.53 -11.87
CA LEU A 4 -10.98 -24.89 -12.16
C LEU A 4 -10.77 -23.40 -12.39
N ARG A 5 -11.39 -22.87 -13.46
CA ARG A 5 -11.38 -21.45 -13.82
C ARG A 5 -12.79 -20.88 -13.67
N PRO A 6 -12.94 -19.65 -13.15
CA PRO A 6 -14.24 -18.99 -13.09
C PRO A 6 -14.68 -18.54 -14.48
N ASP A 7 -15.99 -18.56 -14.72
CA ASP A 7 -16.64 -17.93 -15.88
C ASP A 7 -16.89 -16.44 -15.63
N TYR A 8 -17.15 -16.05 -14.37
CA TYR A 8 -17.33 -14.68 -13.90
C TYR A 8 -16.52 -14.38 -12.64
N ILE A 9 -15.96 -13.17 -12.57
CA ILE A 9 -15.19 -12.68 -11.43
C ILE A 9 -15.78 -11.33 -11.00
N PHE A 10 -16.30 -11.29 -9.78
CA PHE A 10 -16.62 -10.05 -9.08
C PHE A 10 -15.49 -9.72 -8.11
N GLU A 11 -15.03 -8.47 -8.11
CA GLU A 11 -14.02 -8.00 -7.16
C GLU A 11 -14.50 -6.73 -6.46
N ALA A 12 -14.78 -6.83 -5.16
CA ALA A 12 -15.32 -5.76 -4.34
C ALA A 12 -14.25 -5.17 -3.43
N SER A 13 -14.12 -3.83 -3.44
CA SER A 13 -13.27 -3.09 -2.51
C SER A 13 -13.84 -1.70 -2.27
N TRP A 14 -13.66 -1.19 -1.04
CA TRP A 14 -13.97 0.21 -0.72
C TRP A 14 -13.14 1.19 -1.56
N GLU A 15 -12.03 0.71 -2.14
CA GLU A 15 -11.09 1.52 -2.92
C GLU A 15 -11.26 1.43 -4.45
N VAL A 16 -12.29 0.73 -4.96
CA VAL A 16 -12.64 0.80 -6.40
C VAL A 16 -13.18 2.19 -6.72
N CYS A 17 -12.56 2.89 -7.68
CA CYS A 17 -12.86 4.29 -8.02
C CYS A 17 -12.77 5.28 -6.84
N ASN A 18 -12.05 4.91 -5.77
CA ASN A 18 -11.97 5.68 -4.53
C ASN A 18 -10.58 5.51 -3.89
N LYS A 19 -9.63 6.38 -4.25
CA LYS A 19 -8.25 6.28 -3.76
C LYS A 19 -8.14 6.69 -2.29
N VAL A 20 -8.08 5.70 -1.38
CA VAL A 20 -7.88 5.90 0.06
C VAL A 20 -6.49 5.44 0.51
N GLY A 21 -5.99 4.33 -0.03
CA GLY A 21 -4.77 3.68 0.44
C GLY A 21 -4.07 2.88 -0.64
N GLY A 22 -3.31 1.88 -0.20
CA GLY A 22 -2.52 1.02 -1.10
C GLY A 22 -3.36 -0.02 -1.83
N ILE A 23 -4.58 -0.32 -1.37
CA ILE A 23 -5.43 -1.35 -1.98
C ILE A 23 -5.91 -0.87 -3.34
N HIS A 24 -6.22 0.43 -3.47
CA HIS A 24 -6.47 1.09 -4.75
C HIS A 24 -5.37 0.73 -5.75
N THR A 25 -4.09 0.89 -5.39
CA THR A 25 -2.97 0.54 -6.27
C THR A 25 -2.93 -0.95 -6.59
N VAL A 26 -3.19 -1.84 -5.63
CA VAL A 26 -3.25 -3.31 -5.86
C VAL A 26 -4.25 -3.61 -6.98
N ILE A 27 -5.50 -3.20 -6.78
CA ILE A 27 -6.61 -3.61 -7.65
C ILE A 27 -6.56 -2.86 -8.99
N TYR A 28 -6.13 -1.59 -8.99
CA TYR A 28 -5.88 -0.79 -10.18
C TYR A 28 -4.88 -1.49 -11.12
N THR A 29 -3.71 -1.84 -10.58
CA THR A 29 -2.61 -2.37 -11.40
C THR A 29 -2.82 -3.84 -11.77
N LYS A 30 -3.54 -4.60 -10.92
CA LYS A 30 -3.92 -5.99 -11.21
C LYS A 30 -5.00 -6.12 -12.27
N ALA A 31 -5.93 -5.16 -12.36
CA ALA A 31 -7.10 -5.23 -13.24
C ALA A 31 -6.77 -5.59 -14.70
N ARG A 32 -5.64 -5.11 -15.24
CA ARG A 32 -5.21 -5.43 -16.61
C ARG A 32 -5.07 -6.93 -16.89
N LEU A 33 -4.68 -7.71 -15.89
CA LEU A 33 -4.49 -9.16 -16.03
C LEU A 33 -5.81 -9.93 -16.07
N LEU A 34 -6.85 -9.33 -15.50
CA LEU A 34 -8.19 -9.90 -15.43
C LEU A 34 -9.07 -9.45 -16.60
N GLN A 35 -8.65 -8.46 -17.40
CA GLN A 35 -9.35 -8.05 -18.62
C GLN A 35 -9.57 -9.16 -19.64
N LYS A 36 -8.82 -10.27 -19.59
CA LYS A 36 -9.09 -11.43 -20.45
C LYS A 36 -10.43 -12.12 -20.18
N TRP A 37 -11.14 -11.72 -19.13
CA TRP A 37 -12.55 -12.05 -18.88
C TRP A 37 -13.53 -11.03 -19.46
N ASP A 38 -13.06 -10.01 -20.19
CA ASP A 38 -13.88 -8.98 -20.82
C ASP A 38 -14.95 -8.40 -19.84
N ASP A 39 -16.22 -8.42 -20.24
CA ASP A 39 -17.36 -7.98 -19.44
C ASP A 39 -17.78 -8.96 -18.32
N HIS A 40 -17.09 -10.11 -18.19
CA HIS A 40 -17.26 -11.05 -17.09
C HIS A 40 -16.35 -10.76 -15.88
N PHE A 41 -15.43 -9.78 -16.00
CA PHE A 41 -14.72 -9.22 -14.85
C PHE A 41 -15.35 -7.88 -14.43
N ILE A 42 -15.99 -7.89 -13.27
CA ILE A 42 -16.78 -6.76 -12.77
C ILE A 42 -16.24 -6.34 -11.40
N MET A 43 -15.91 -5.07 -11.27
CA MET A 43 -15.45 -4.50 -10.00
C MET A 43 -16.60 -3.77 -9.30
N ILE A 44 -16.70 -3.92 -7.97
CA ILE A 44 -17.75 -3.29 -7.17
C ILE A 44 -17.14 -2.26 -6.23
N GLY A 45 -17.59 -1.01 -6.33
CA GLY A 45 -17.12 0.12 -5.53
C GLY A 45 -18.27 0.90 -4.87
N PRO A 46 -18.00 1.70 -3.83
CA PRO A 46 -19.02 2.50 -3.17
C PRO A 46 -19.38 3.73 -4.02
N GLU A 47 -20.66 4.06 -4.14
CA GLU A 47 -21.09 5.36 -4.66
C GLU A 47 -21.03 6.39 -3.53
N LEU A 48 -19.97 7.20 -3.52
CA LEU A 48 -19.71 8.22 -2.51
C LEU A 48 -19.95 9.65 -3.03
N GLN A 49 -20.07 9.83 -4.34
CA GLN A 49 -20.25 11.15 -4.95
C GLN A 49 -21.74 11.42 -5.12
N LYS A 50 -22.29 12.30 -4.28
CA LYS A 50 -23.66 12.79 -4.40
C LYS A 50 -23.64 14.16 -5.06
N ASP A 51 -24.14 14.20 -6.29
CA ASP A 51 -24.44 15.38 -7.11
C ASP A 51 -23.27 16.36 -7.39
N THR A 52 -23.02 16.62 -8.68
CA THR A 52 -22.31 17.75 -9.31
C THR A 52 -20.81 17.69 -9.68
N GLU A 53 -20.05 16.63 -9.39
CA GLU A 53 -18.67 16.51 -9.90
C GLU A 53 -18.47 15.30 -10.82
N ILE A 54 -17.76 15.51 -11.94
CA ILE A 54 -17.27 14.43 -12.80
C ILE A 54 -16.34 13.57 -11.94
N SER A 55 -16.70 12.31 -11.71
CA SER A 55 -15.80 11.37 -11.04
C SER A 55 -14.53 11.21 -11.88
N PRO A 56 -13.35 11.65 -11.41
CA PRO A 56 -12.14 11.59 -12.23
C PRO A 56 -11.74 10.14 -12.56
N GLU A 57 -12.20 9.18 -11.74
CA GLU A 57 -11.89 7.77 -11.86
C GLU A 57 -13.03 6.91 -12.43
N PHE A 58 -14.20 7.47 -12.78
CA PHE A 58 -15.33 6.66 -13.26
C PHE A 58 -15.97 7.27 -14.51
N ILE A 59 -16.07 6.45 -15.56
CA ILE A 59 -16.72 6.79 -16.82
C ILE A 59 -18.03 6.02 -16.89
N GLU A 60 -19.15 6.71 -16.71
CA GLU A 60 -20.49 6.09 -16.75
C GLU A 60 -20.83 5.58 -18.16
N ASP A 61 -21.40 4.38 -18.23
CA ASP A 61 -21.98 3.80 -19.44
C ASP A 61 -23.31 3.12 -19.10
N SER A 62 -24.40 3.80 -19.44
CA SER A 62 -25.76 3.34 -19.17
C SER A 62 -26.20 2.16 -20.05
N ASN A 63 -25.42 1.80 -21.08
CA ASN A 63 -25.74 0.68 -21.97
C ASN A 63 -25.20 -0.65 -21.45
N LEU A 64 -24.43 -0.64 -20.36
CA LEU A 64 -24.01 -1.86 -19.69
C LEU A 64 -25.21 -2.51 -19.00
N PHE A 65 -25.46 -3.78 -19.33
CA PHE A 65 -26.48 -4.65 -18.73
C PHE A 65 -27.86 -3.96 -18.49
N PRO A 66 -28.49 -3.38 -19.52
CA PRO A 66 -29.67 -2.51 -19.33
C PRO A 66 -30.86 -3.25 -18.71
N ALA A 67 -31.09 -4.50 -19.13
CA ALA A 67 -32.15 -5.34 -18.56
C ALA A 67 -31.92 -5.65 -17.08
N TRP A 68 -30.68 -5.97 -16.70
CA TRP A 68 -30.33 -6.18 -15.30
C TRP A 68 -30.44 -4.88 -14.49
N LYS A 69 -29.97 -3.74 -15.00
CA LYS A 69 -30.08 -2.44 -14.30
C LYS A 69 -31.53 -2.10 -13.98
N GLU A 70 -32.46 -2.35 -14.92
CA GLU A 70 -33.89 -2.17 -14.68
C GLU A 70 -34.41 -3.12 -13.59
N GLN A 71 -33.99 -4.38 -13.60
CA GLN A 71 -34.38 -5.35 -12.57
C GLN A 71 -33.80 -4.99 -11.20
N ALA A 72 -32.53 -4.61 -11.13
CA ALA A 72 -31.86 -4.17 -9.91
C ALA A 72 -32.60 -2.98 -9.29
N LEU A 73 -33.05 -2.01 -10.09
CA LEU A 73 -33.86 -0.89 -9.62
C LEU A 73 -35.22 -1.34 -9.04
N LYS A 74 -35.88 -2.33 -9.67
CA LYS A 74 -37.13 -2.93 -9.13
C LYS A 74 -36.91 -3.64 -7.81
N ASP A 75 -35.73 -4.23 -7.61
CA ASP A 75 -35.31 -4.86 -6.36
C ASP A 75 -34.87 -3.84 -5.29
N GLY A 76 -34.90 -2.54 -5.61
CA GLY A 76 -34.49 -1.46 -4.72
C GLY A 76 -32.96 -1.23 -4.65
N LEU A 77 -32.20 -1.79 -5.60
CA LEU A 77 -30.76 -1.57 -5.72
C LEU A 77 -30.49 -0.33 -6.57
N HIS A 78 -29.82 0.64 -5.98
CA HIS A 78 -29.38 1.86 -6.66
C HIS A 78 -27.92 1.72 -7.09
N VAL A 79 -27.69 1.64 -8.41
CA VAL A 79 -26.38 1.40 -8.99
C VAL A 79 -26.08 2.30 -10.20
N ARG A 80 -24.80 2.65 -10.35
CA ARG A 80 -24.24 3.25 -11.57
C ARG A 80 -23.27 2.28 -12.21
N LEU A 81 -23.37 2.15 -13.52
CA LEU A 81 -22.54 1.22 -14.30
C LEU A 81 -21.65 2.00 -15.25
N GLY A 82 -20.44 1.50 -15.45
CA GLY A 82 -19.47 2.16 -16.31
C GLY A 82 -18.14 1.44 -16.27
N TYR A 83 -17.09 2.22 -16.47
CA TYR A 83 -15.71 1.73 -16.47
C TYR A 83 -14.87 2.53 -15.50
N TRP A 84 -13.91 1.87 -14.85
CA TRP A 84 -12.85 2.59 -14.15
C TRP A 84 -12.00 3.34 -15.18
N ASN A 85 -11.79 4.64 -14.97
CA ASN A 85 -10.94 5.48 -15.83
C ASN A 85 -9.45 5.19 -15.63
N ILE A 86 -9.03 3.98 -16.02
CA ILE A 86 -7.67 3.46 -15.94
C ILE A 86 -7.35 2.79 -17.27
N PRO A 87 -6.06 2.54 -17.61
CA PRO A 87 -5.69 1.99 -18.91
C PRO A 87 -6.44 0.69 -19.29
N SER A 88 -6.74 -0.16 -18.30
CA SER A 88 -7.47 -1.42 -18.48
C SER A 88 -9.00 -1.29 -18.51
N ARG A 89 -9.58 -0.10 -18.26
CA ARG A 89 -11.04 0.15 -18.36
C ARG A 89 -11.95 -1.03 -17.92
N PRO A 90 -11.75 -1.65 -16.74
CA PRO A 90 -12.61 -2.75 -16.30
C PRO A 90 -14.03 -2.25 -16.05
N VAL A 91 -15.02 -3.14 -16.21
CA VAL A 91 -16.42 -2.84 -15.87
C VAL A 91 -16.52 -2.58 -14.37
N VAL A 92 -17.21 -1.52 -13.99
CA VAL A 92 -17.45 -1.12 -12.61
C VAL A 92 -18.94 -0.96 -12.36
N ILE A 93 -19.40 -1.47 -11.22
CA ILE A 93 -20.70 -1.16 -10.63
C ILE A 93 -20.46 -0.39 -9.34
N LEU A 94 -20.83 0.89 -9.33
CA LEU A 94 -20.86 1.72 -8.13
C LEU A 94 -22.22 1.55 -7.45
N THR A 95 -22.23 1.22 -6.16
CA THR A 95 -23.46 0.98 -5.39
C THR A 95 -23.70 2.05 -4.34
N ASP A 96 -24.87 2.70 -4.41
CA ASP A 96 -25.35 3.54 -3.31
C ASP A 96 -25.91 2.63 -2.22
N PHE A 97 -25.27 2.62 -1.06
CA PHE A 97 -25.66 1.81 0.10
C PHE A 97 -26.46 2.60 1.13
N THR A 98 -26.70 3.91 0.90
CA THR A 98 -27.28 4.80 1.91
C THR A 98 -28.76 4.50 2.20
N TYR A 99 -29.47 3.85 1.26
CA TYR A 99 -30.82 3.33 1.49
C TYR A 99 -30.88 2.27 2.61
N LEU A 100 -29.75 1.62 2.94
CA LEU A 100 -29.66 0.64 4.02
C LEU A 100 -29.55 1.26 5.41
N TYR A 101 -29.35 2.58 5.55
CA TYR A 101 -29.17 3.23 6.86
C TYR A 101 -30.38 3.03 7.79
N THR A 102 -31.60 3.03 7.25
CA THR A 102 -32.82 2.79 8.01
C THR A 102 -32.95 1.35 8.49
N ARG A 103 -32.28 0.42 7.81
CA ARG A 103 -32.27 -1.03 8.09
C ARG A 103 -31.00 -1.53 8.78
N LYS A 104 -30.06 -0.63 9.12
CA LYS A 104 -28.74 -1.02 9.64
C LYS A 104 -28.82 -1.92 10.87
N ASN A 105 -29.76 -1.64 11.79
CA ASN A 105 -29.92 -2.40 13.02
C ASN A 105 -30.45 -3.81 12.74
N ASP A 106 -31.38 -3.96 11.79
CA ASP A 106 -31.91 -5.26 11.41
C ASP A 106 -30.83 -6.10 10.72
N ILE A 107 -30.06 -5.49 9.81
CA ILE A 107 -28.96 -6.15 9.11
C ILE A 107 -27.90 -6.63 10.10
N PHE A 108 -27.40 -5.73 10.96
CA PHE A 108 -26.36 -6.11 11.90
C PHE A 108 -26.87 -7.04 13.01
N GLY A 109 -28.14 -6.90 13.43
CA GLY A 109 -28.79 -7.83 14.34
C GLY A 109 -28.89 -9.24 13.74
N HIS A 110 -29.25 -9.35 12.46
CA HIS A 110 -29.26 -10.62 11.74
C HIS A 110 -27.86 -11.23 11.62
N LEU A 111 -26.86 -10.44 11.22
CA LEU A 111 -25.48 -10.91 11.12
C LEU A 111 -24.90 -11.32 12.48
N TRP A 112 -25.28 -10.66 13.57
CA TRP A 112 -24.95 -11.11 14.93
C TRP A 112 -25.57 -12.47 15.24
N LEU A 113 -26.89 -12.63 15.01
CA LEU A 113 -27.59 -13.89 15.30
C LEU A 113 -27.05 -15.06 14.46
N LYS A 114 -26.67 -14.80 13.22
CA LYS A 114 -26.22 -15.84 12.27
C LYS A 114 -24.74 -16.19 12.43
N TYR A 115 -23.89 -15.19 12.61
CA TYR A 115 -22.43 -15.33 12.51
C TYR A 115 -21.67 -14.91 13.76
N GLY A 116 -22.33 -14.30 14.75
CA GLY A 116 -21.66 -13.73 15.92
C GLY A 116 -20.94 -12.40 15.64
N LEU A 117 -21.32 -11.68 14.58
CA LEU A 117 -20.73 -10.39 14.21
C LEU A 117 -21.03 -9.29 15.25
N ASP A 118 -20.08 -8.96 16.11
CA ASP A 118 -20.21 -7.84 17.05
C ASP A 118 -20.09 -6.52 16.30
N SER A 119 -21.18 -5.76 16.25
CA SER A 119 -21.24 -4.45 15.61
C SER A 119 -21.56 -3.32 16.60
N LEU A 120 -21.70 -3.63 17.90
CA LEU A 120 -22.30 -2.74 18.89
C LEU A 120 -21.50 -1.45 19.09
N SER A 121 -20.17 -1.54 19.06
CA SER A 121 -19.29 -0.38 19.22
C SER A 121 -19.08 0.41 17.92
N GLY A 122 -19.59 -0.10 16.79
CA GLY A 122 -19.33 0.45 15.47
C GLY A 122 -19.95 1.82 15.26
N GLN A 123 -19.13 2.81 14.92
CA GLN A 123 -19.58 4.15 14.53
C GLN A 123 -19.65 4.27 13.00
N TRP A 124 -19.88 5.46 12.46
CA TRP A 124 -20.03 5.67 11.01
C TRP A 124 -18.83 5.24 10.17
N ASP A 125 -17.63 5.26 10.74
CA ASP A 125 -16.40 4.75 10.13
C ASP A 125 -16.37 3.21 10.03
N TYR A 126 -17.27 2.51 10.72
CA TYR A 126 -17.58 1.08 10.57
C TYR A 126 -18.87 0.85 9.78
N ILE A 127 -19.95 1.57 10.12
CA ILE A 127 -21.29 1.37 9.54
C ILE A 127 -21.27 1.59 8.04
N ASN A 128 -20.67 2.68 7.54
CA ASN A 128 -20.64 2.99 6.12
C ASN A 128 -19.95 1.89 5.30
N PRO A 129 -18.67 1.55 5.58
CA PRO A 129 -18.00 0.49 4.84
C PRO A 129 -18.70 -0.86 5.00
N ALA A 130 -19.13 -1.25 6.20
CA ALA A 130 -19.79 -2.53 6.40
C ALA A 130 -21.12 -2.65 5.62
N LEU A 131 -21.93 -1.58 5.58
CA LEU A 131 -23.16 -1.56 4.77
C LEU A 131 -22.88 -1.55 3.28
N PHE A 132 -21.81 -0.88 2.82
CA PHE A 132 -21.34 -1.04 1.45
C PHE A 132 -20.98 -2.50 1.15
N GLY A 133 -20.22 -3.17 2.02
CA GLY A 133 -19.89 -4.58 1.86
C GLY A 133 -21.15 -5.44 1.71
N TYR A 134 -22.16 -5.19 2.56
CA TYR A 134 -23.45 -5.88 2.47
C TYR A 134 -24.18 -5.58 1.15
N ALA A 135 -24.26 -4.31 0.74
CA ALA A 135 -24.85 -3.90 -0.53
C ALA A 135 -24.12 -4.50 -1.75
N ALA A 136 -22.79 -4.59 -1.72
CA ALA A 136 -22.00 -5.25 -2.75
C ALA A 136 -22.40 -6.74 -2.88
N GLY A 137 -22.60 -7.43 -1.75
CA GLY A 137 -23.17 -8.79 -1.73
C GLY A 137 -24.56 -8.86 -2.38
N MET A 138 -25.46 -7.92 -2.05
CA MET A 138 -26.80 -7.83 -2.65
C MET A 138 -26.74 -7.63 -4.17
N VAL A 139 -25.88 -6.74 -4.64
CA VAL A 139 -25.67 -6.45 -6.07
C VAL A 139 -25.16 -7.68 -6.81
N ILE A 140 -24.12 -8.35 -6.28
CA ILE A 140 -23.58 -9.58 -6.87
C ILE A 140 -24.63 -10.68 -6.92
N GLY A 141 -25.42 -10.84 -5.85
CA GLY A 141 -26.51 -11.81 -5.80
C GLY A 141 -27.62 -11.54 -6.81
N SER A 142 -28.08 -10.29 -6.92
CA SER A 142 -29.07 -9.89 -7.94
C SER A 142 -28.54 -10.13 -9.36
N PHE A 143 -27.28 -9.77 -9.63
CA PHE A 143 -26.65 -10.03 -10.94
C PHE A 143 -26.60 -11.52 -11.26
N TYR A 144 -26.22 -12.35 -10.28
CA TYR A 144 -26.20 -13.81 -10.45
C TYR A 144 -27.58 -14.37 -10.82
N HIS A 145 -28.65 -13.95 -10.15
CA HIS A 145 -29.99 -14.49 -10.40
C HIS A 145 -30.63 -14.01 -11.70
N HIS A 146 -30.32 -12.78 -12.14
CA HIS A 146 -31.06 -12.14 -13.23
C HIS A 146 -30.25 -11.99 -14.53
N GLN A 147 -28.93 -12.09 -14.47
CA GLN A 147 -28.05 -11.93 -15.64
C GLN A 147 -27.26 -13.21 -15.96
N LEU A 148 -26.93 -14.03 -14.96
CA LEU A 148 -26.10 -15.22 -15.17
C LEU A 148 -26.92 -16.48 -15.43
N LYS A 149 -26.32 -17.40 -16.20
CA LYS A 149 -26.88 -18.75 -16.43
C LYS A 149 -26.54 -19.66 -15.26
N ALA A 150 -27.47 -20.53 -14.86
CA ALA A 150 -27.36 -21.40 -13.70
C ALA A 150 -26.16 -22.38 -13.67
N SER A 151 -25.44 -22.57 -14.79
CA SER A 151 -24.31 -23.49 -14.90
C SER A 151 -22.92 -22.82 -14.81
N GLY A 152 -22.86 -21.49 -14.69
CA GLY A 152 -21.59 -20.75 -14.68
C GLY A 152 -20.88 -20.82 -13.32
N THR A 153 -19.56 -20.94 -13.34
CA THR A 153 -18.70 -20.85 -12.15
C THR A 153 -18.42 -19.38 -11.82
N VAL A 154 -18.75 -18.95 -10.61
CA VAL A 154 -18.66 -17.53 -10.22
C VAL A 154 -17.78 -17.37 -9.00
N ILE A 155 -16.86 -16.42 -9.08
CA ILE A 155 -16.02 -15.96 -7.96
C ILE A 155 -16.47 -14.57 -7.54
N ALA A 156 -16.57 -14.35 -6.23
CA ALA A 156 -16.68 -13.02 -5.62
C ALA A 156 -15.53 -12.82 -4.63
N GLN A 157 -14.56 -11.99 -4.99
CA GLN A 157 -13.44 -11.61 -4.14
C GLN A 157 -13.73 -10.30 -3.40
N PHE A 158 -13.51 -10.29 -2.10
CA PHE A 158 -13.75 -9.18 -1.19
C PHE A 158 -12.43 -8.78 -0.52
N HIS A 159 -12.04 -7.51 -0.67
CA HIS A 159 -10.82 -6.97 -0.09
C HIS A 159 -11.11 -6.19 1.20
N GLU A 160 -10.37 -6.54 2.24
CA GLU A 160 -10.43 -5.94 3.59
C GLU A 160 -11.78 -6.04 4.31
N TRP A 161 -11.72 -5.86 5.64
CA TRP A 161 -12.87 -5.95 6.53
C TRP A 161 -14.06 -5.07 6.09
N MET A 162 -13.81 -3.94 5.43
CA MET A 162 -14.84 -3.05 4.89
C MET A 162 -15.83 -3.80 3.99
N THR A 163 -15.38 -4.82 3.26
CA THR A 163 -16.23 -5.57 2.34
C THR A 163 -16.68 -6.92 2.91
N GLY A 164 -16.27 -7.25 4.14
CA GLY A 164 -16.51 -8.54 4.79
C GLY A 164 -17.99 -8.91 4.94
N ALA A 165 -18.88 -7.92 5.10
CA ALA A 165 -20.32 -8.18 5.18
C ALA A 165 -20.90 -8.78 3.87
N GLY A 166 -20.27 -8.51 2.73
CA GLY A 166 -20.64 -9.10 1.44
C GLY A 166 -20.33 -10.59 1.35
N VAL A 167 -19.22 -11.02 1.97
CA VAL A 167 -18.90 -12.45 2.13
C VAL A 167 -20.02 -13.15 2.90
N LEU A 168 -20.43 -12.57 4.03
CA LEU A 168 -21.47 -13.14 4.90
C LEU A 168 -22.84 -13.17 4.23
N TYR A 169 -23.18 -12.12 3.48
CA TYR A 169 -24.40 -12.07 2.69
C TYR A 169 -24.44 -13.20 1.65
N LEU A 170 -23.42 -13.29 0.78
CA LEU A 170 -23.40 -14.30 -0.30
C LEU A 170 -23.37 -15.73 0.26
N LYS A 171 -22.69 -15.95 1.38
CA LYS A 171 -22.65 -17.26 2.04
C LYS A 171 -24.03 -17.75 2.45
N GLU A 172 -24.93 -16.85 2.84
CA GLU A 172 -26.30 -17.18 3.25
C GLU A 172 -27.27 -17.23 2.07
N TYR A 173 -27.27 -16.19 1.23
CA TYR A 173 -28.34 -16.00 0.25
C TYR A 173 -28.03 -16.56 -1.14
N VAL A 174 -26.74 -16.68 -1.51
CA VAL A 174 -26.33 -17.17 -2.83
C VAL A 174 -25.13 -18.13 -2.68
N PRO A 175 -25.28 -19.25 -1.96
CA PRO A 175 -24.17 -20.15 -1.60
C PRO A 175 -23.49 -20.81 -2.80
N GLU A 176 -24.06 -20.72 -4.00
CA GLU A 176 -23.50 -21.16 -5.28
C GLU A 176 -22.26 -20.34 -5.68
N ILE A 177 -22.18 -19.06 -5.29
CA ILE A 177 -21.03 -18.20 -5.60
C ILE A 177 -19.87 -18.52 -4.65
N ALA A 178 -18.69 -18.79 -5.23
CA ALA A 178 -17.47 -19.01 -4.48
C ALA A 178 -16.89 -17.69 -3.97
N THR A 179 -16.76 -17.56 -2.65
CA THR A 179 -16.28 -16.33 -2.00
C THR A 179 -14.79 -16.42 -1.68
N VAL A 180 -14.06 -15.34 -1.97
CA VAL A 180 -12.66 -15.16 -1.59
C VAL A 180 -12.57 -13.91 -0.72
N PHE A 181 -11.93 -14.00 0.44
CA PHE A 181 -11.68 -12.84 1.30
C PHE A 181 -10.18 -12.60 1.43
N THR A 182 -9.72 -11.38 1.18
CA THR A 182 -8.30 -11.02 1.27
C THR A 182 -8.09 -9.89 2.27
N THR A 183 -7.33 -10.15 3.35
CA THR A 183 -6.83 -9.10 4.24
C THR A 183 -5.42 -8.68 3.84
N HIS A 184 -5.20 -7.37 3.70
CA HIS A 184 -3.89 -6.78 3.40
C HIS A 184 -3.13 -6.42 4.67
N ALA A 185 -3.84 -6.25 5.79
CA ALA A 185 -3.30 -6.14 7.13
C ALA A 185 -4.42 -6.38 8.15
N THR A 186 -4.10 -7.02 9.27
CA THR A 186 -5.13 -7.21 10.31
C THR A 186 -5.47 -5.89 11.01
N VAL A 187 -6.74 -5.69 11.36
CA VAL A 187 -7.21 -4.54 12.15
C VAL A 187 -6.46 -4.47 13.47
N ALA A 188 -6.40 -5.59 14.19
CA ALA A 188 -5.70 -5.70 15.47
C ALA A 188 -4.19 -5.45 15.32
N GLY A 189 -3.55 -5.99 14.28
CA GLY A 189 -2.12 -5.79 14.02
C GLY A 189 -1.77 -4.32 13.79
N ARG A 190 -2.52 -3.64 12.92
CA ARG A 190 -2.31 -2.21 12.66
C ARG A 190 -2.53 -1.35 13.89
N THR A 191 -3.58 -1.65 14.66
CA THR A 191 -3.89 -0.93 15.89
C THR A 191 -2.78 -1.10 16.93
N LEU A 192 -2.30 -2.33 17.14
CA LEU A 192 -1.22 -2.61 18.08
C LEU A 192 0.09 -1.94 17.64
N ALA A 193 0.45 -2.02 16.36
CA ALA A 193 1.65 -1.39 15.84
C ALA A 193 1.63 0.14 15.94
N GLY A 194 0.45 0.76 15.81
CA GLY A 194 0.25 2.20 15.98
C GLY A 194 0.19 2.69 17.44
N SER A 195 0.37 1.82 18.43
CA SER A 195 0.15 2.16 19.85
C SER A 195 1.40 2.54 20.65
N ASP A 196 2.55 2.69 19.99
CA ASP A 196 3.88 2.91 20.60
C ASP A 196 4.31 1.84 21.62
N GLN A 197 3.63 0.69 21.64
CA GLN A 197 3.99 -0.48 22.43
C GLN A 197 4.93 -1.42 21.65
N PRO A 198 5.69 -2.30 22.33
CA PRO A 198 6.52 -3.31 21.68
C PRO A 198 5.64 -4.37 21.01
N PHE A 199 5.34 -4.15 19.73
CA PHE A 199 4.44 -4.97 18.92
C PHE A 199 4.82 -6.45 18.97
N TYR A 200 6.08 -6.81 18.70
CA TYR A 200 6.48 -8.22 18.55
C TYR A 200 6.46 -9.00 19.86
N SER A 201 6.73 -8.32 20.97
CA SER A 201 6.66 -8.86 22.33
C SER A 201 5.23 -9.10 22.77
N LEU A 202 4.29 -8.24 22.35
CA LEU A 202 2.86 -8.35 22.66
C LEU A 202 2.12 -9.26 21.69
N PHE A 203 2.56 -9.33 20.44
CA PHE A 203 1.98 -10.11 19.36
C PHE A 203 1.70 -11.56 19.79
N LYS A 204 2.67 -12.21 20.44
CA LYS A 204 2.54 -13.61 20.90
C LYS A 204 1.74 -13.79 22.19
N LYS A 205 1.39 -12.69 22.88
CA LYS A 205 0.81 -12.70 24.24
C LYS A 205 -0.65 -12.28 24.27
N GLN A 206 -1.14 -11.61 23.23
CA GLN A 206 -2.50 -11.08 23.18
C GLN A 206 -3.26 -11.67 22.01
N THR A 207 -4.52 -12.04 22.23
CA THR A 207 -5.43 -12.43 21.15
C THR A 207 -5.95 -11.21 20.40
N GLY A 208 -6.46 -11.41 19.18
CA GLY A 208 -7.07 -10.33 18.41
C GLY A 208 -8.24 -9.67 19.16
N ASP A 209 -9.07 -10.46 19.83
CA ASP A 209 -10.21 -9.97 20.61
C ASP A 209 -9.77 -9.09 21.80
N GLN A 210 -8.68 -9.47 22.48
CA GLN A 210 -8.11 -8.68 23.59
C GLN A 210 -7.58 -7.33 23.10
N VAL A 211 -6.84 -7.31 21.98
CA VAL A 211 -6.37 -6.08 21.35
C VAL A 211 -7.56 -5.23 20.92
N ALA A 212 -8.53 -5.83 20.23
CA ALA A 212 -9.69 -5.10 19.72
C ALA A 212 -10.52 -4.45 20.83
N ALA A 213 -10.71 -5.15 21.96
CA ALA A 213 -11.38 -4.60 23.14
C ALA A 213 -10.57 -3.46 23.78
N GLY A 214 -9.26 -3.65 23.97
CA GLY A 214 -8.37 -2.66 24.59
C GLY A 214 -8.30 -1.33 23.82
N TYR A 215 -8.33 -1.40 22.49
CA TYR A 215 -8.24 -0.22 21.61
C TYR A 215 -9.58 0.20 20.99
N ARG A 216 -10.70 -0.39 21.42
CA ARG A 216 -12.07 -0.05 20.98
C ARG A 216 -12.28 -0.18 19.46
N VAL A 217 -11.71 -1.22 18.86
CA VAL A 217 -11.89 -1.58 17.44
C VAL A 217 -12.62 -2.91 17.26
N VAL A 218 -13.38 -3.34 18.28
CA VAL A 218 -14.13 -4.62 18.33
C VAL A 218 -14.96 -4.85 17.07
N SER A 219 -15.73 -3.85 16.64
CA SER A 219 -16.62 -4.04 15.48
C SER A 219 -15.89 -4.32 14.17
N LYS A 220 -14.81 -3.58 13.91
CA LYS A 220 -13.96 -3.78 12.72
C LYS A 220 -13.27 -5.14 12.76
N HIS A 221 -12.71 -5.49 13.93
CA HIS A 221 -12.05 -6.78 14.14
C HIS A 221 -13.02 -7.96 14.00
N SER A 222 -14.20 -7.86 14.59
CA SER A 222 -15.23 -8.90 14.54
C SER A 222 -15.67 -9.13 13.09
N LEU A 223 -15.90 -8.07 12.30
CA LEU A 223 -16.23 -8.21 10.88
C LEU A 223 -15.10 -8.87 10.07
N GLU A 224 -13.86 -8.45 10.29
CA GLU A 224 -12.68 -9.05 9.65
C GLU A 224 -12.58 -10.56 9.94
N LYS A 225 -12.63 -10.92 11.22
CA LYS A 225 -12.52 -12.29 11.71
C LYS A 225 -13.67 -13.17 11.18
N THR A 226 -14.89 -12.64 11.23
CA THR A 226 -16.09 -13.35 10.79
C THR A 226 -16.05 -13.61 9.27
N ALA A 227 -15.63 -12.62 8.48
CA ALA A 227 -15.47 -12.78 7.03
C ALA A 227 -14.37 -13.81 6.69
N ALA A 228 -13.21 -13.75 7.36
CA ALA A 228 -12.12 -14.70 7.16
C ALA A 228 -12.49 -16.15 7.47
N VAL A 229 -13.28 -16.37 8.53
CA VAL A 229 -13.75 -17.72 8.91
C VAL A 229 -14.77 -18.28 7.92
N ASN A 230 -15.64 -17.45 7.36
CA ASN A 230 -16.79 -17.90 6.56
C ASN A 230 -16.53 -17.94 5.04
N ALA A 231 -15.53 -17.19 4.55
CA ALA A 231 -15.12 -17.22 3.16
C ALA A 231 -14.76 -18.65 2.70
N ASP A 232 -15.06 -18.98 1.44
CA ASP A 232 -14.68 -20.28 0.90
C ASP A 232 -13.15 -20.37 0.71
N CYS A 233 -12.49 -19.24 0.40
CA CYS A 233 -11.04 -19.10 0.41
C CYS A 233 -10.63 -17.82 1.14
N PHE A 234 -9.76 -17.94 2.13
CA PHE A 234 -9.18 -16.80 2.84
C PHE A 234 -7.73 -16.59 2.44
N THR A 235 -7.35 -15.38 2.06
CA THR A 235 -5.98 -15.05 1.65
C THR A 235 -5.43 -13.83 2.37
N CYS A 236 -4.11 -13.70 2.36
CA CYS A 236 -3.40 -12.50 2.81
C CYS A 236 -2.21 -12.19 1.91
N VAL A 237 -1.56 -11.03 2.10
CA VAL A 237 -0.54 -10.54 1.16
C VAL A 237 0.90 -10.97 1.45
N SER A 238 1.18 -11.51 2.63
CA SER A 238 2.54 -11.94 2.99
C SER A 238 2.54 -12.98 4.09
N GLU A 239 3.68 -13.64 4.28
CA GLU A 239 3.88 -14.57 5.40
C GLU A 239 3.84 -13.88 6.76
N PHE A 240 4.27 -12.61 6.81
CA PHE A 240 4.15 -11.78 7.99
C PHE A 240 2.68 -11.64 8.38
N THR A 241 1.84 -11.20 7.42
CA THR A 241 0.40 -11.05 7.62
C THR A 241 -0.27 -12.39 7.88
N ALA A 242 0.21 -13.50 7.31
CA ALA A 242 -0.30 -14.83 7.62
C ALA A 242 -0.12 -15.19 9.10
N GLY A 243 1.02 -14.83 9.68
CA GLY A 243 1.24 -14.93 11.13
C GLY A 243 0.22 -14.13 11.93
N GLU A 244 -0.08 -12.90 11.52
CA GLU A 244 -1.11 -12.08 12.15
C GLU A 244 -2.50 -12.67 12.04
N CYS A 245 -2.85 -13.22 10.87
CA CYS A 245 -4.14 -13.85 10.67
C CYS A 245 -4.35 -15.03 11.62
N ILE A 246 -3.32 -15.85 11.83
CA ILE A 246 -3.36 -16.96 12.79
C ILE A 246 -3.54 -16.43 14.21
N GLN A 247 -2.77 -15.41 14.60
CA GLN A 247 -2.75 -14.89 15.98
C GLN A 247 -3.98 -14.06 16.35
N PHE A 248 -4.48 -13.26 15.41
CA PHE A 248 -5.53 -12.29 15.68
C PHE A 248 -6.89 -12.72 15.13
N LEU A 249 -6.94 -13.39 13.98
CA LEU A 249 -8.21 -13.82 13.37
C LEU A 249 -8.55 -15.28 13.67
N ASP A 250 -7.71 -16.00 14.42
CA ASP A 250 -7.83 -17.44 14.71
C ASP A 250 -8.01 -18.28 13.43
N LYS A 251 -7.45 -17.80 12.31
CA LYS A 251 -7.64 -18.39 10.99
C LYS A 251 -6.36 -18.34 10.19
N GLN A 252 -5.86 -19.52 9.81
CA GLN A 252 -4.79 -19.63 8.83
C GLN A 252 -5.32 -19.28 7.43
N PRO A 253 -4.67 -18.36 6.69
CA PRO A 253 -4.96 -18.13 5.28
C PRO A 253 -4.71 -19.40 4.45
N ASP A 254 -5.62 -19.70 3.52
CA ASP A 254 -5.49 -20.81 2.57
C ASP A 254 -4.35 -20.53 1.58
N PHE A 255 -4.18 -19.27 1.16
CA PHE A 255 -3.09 -18.83 0.28
C PHE A 255 -2.51 -17.48 0.70
N ILE A 256 -1.25 -17.28 0.33
CA ILE A 256 -0.64 -15.96 0.28
C ILE A 256 -0.73 -15.48 -1.17
N THR A 257 -1.25 -14.28 -1.35
CA THR A 257 -1.40 -13.59 -2.65
C THR A 257 -0.55 -12.33 -2.61
N PRO A 258 0.77 -12.43 -2.90
CA PRO A 258 1.67 -11.29 -2.81
C PRO A 258 1.27 -10.19 -3.79
N ASN A 259 1.50 -8.97 -3.37
CA ASN A 259 1.20 -7.80 -4.18
C ASN A 259 2.26 -7.65 -5.28
N GLY A 260 1.80 -7.63 -6.53
CA GLY A 260 2.66 -7.34 -7.68
C GLY A 260 2.71 -5.85 -8.05
N PHE A 261 3.48 -5.54 -9.08
CA PHE A 261 3.46 -4.26 -9.76
C PHE A 261 3.50 -4.44 -11.27
N ASP A 262 3.18 -3.36 -11.99
CA ASP A 262 3.26 -3.32 -13.44
C ASP A 262 4.63 -2.81 -13.91
N SER A 263 5.27 -3.49 -14.85
CA SER A 263 6.53 -3.02 -15.45
C SER A 263 6.38 -1.67 -16.13
N ALA A 264 5.17 -1.31 -16.57
CA ALA A 264 4.89 -0.03 -17.24
C ALA A 264 5.14 1.22 -16.37
N ILE A 265 5.28 1.08 -15.04
CA ILE A 265 5.68 2.20 -14.18
C ILE A 265 7.13 2.60 -14.41
N VAL A 266 7.97 1.66 -14.87
CA VAL A 266 9.39 1.89 -15.12
C VAL A 266 9.55 2.53 -16.50
N PRO A 267 10.29 3.64 -16.62
CA PRO A 267 10.56 4.25 -17.91
C PRO A 267 11.24 3.29 -18.87
N GLU A 268 10.88 3.36 -20.15
CA GLU A 268 11.53 2.58 -21.20
C GLU A 268 13.05 2.81 -21.23
N PRO A 269 13.87 1.79 -21.55
CA PRO A 269 15.33 1.90 -21.54
C PRO A 269 15.87 3.09 -22.32
N ALA A 270 15.22 3.44 -23.44
CA ALA A 270 15.63 4.55 -24.30
C ALA A 270 15.55 5.94 -23.62
N VAL A 271 14.71 6.10 -22.58
CA VAL A 271 14.51 7.38 -21.88
C VAL A 271 14.91 7.32 -20.40
N PHE A 272 15.27 6.15 -19.89
CA PHE A 272 15.58 5.93 -18.48
C PHE A 272 16.73 6.83 -17.99
N ASP A 273 17.86 6.82 -18.71
CA ASP A 273 19.04 7.63 -18.33
C ASP A 273 18.76 9.13 -18.38
N VAL A 274 17.91 9.56 -19.33
CA VAL A 274 17.48 10.97 -19.43
C VAL A 274 16.64 11.36 -18.22
N LYS A 275 15.64 10.55 -17.85
CA LYS A 275 14.83 10.80 -16.64
C LYS A 275 15.67 10.78 -15.36
N ARG A 276 16.58 9.82 -15.25
CA ARG A 276 17.54 9.75 -14.14
C ARG A 276 18.38 11.03 -14.03
N ALA A 277 18.94 11.51 -15.13
CA ALA A 277 19.73 12.74 -15.15
C ALA A 277 18.89 13.97 -14.76
N GLN A 278 17.67 14.09 -15.30
CA GLN A 278 16.74 15.17 -14.97
C GLN A 278 16.37 15.20 -13.49
N ALA A 279 15.96 14.05 -12.94
CA ALA A 279 15.61 13.90 -11.54
C ALA A 279 16.78 14.25 -10.61
N ARG A 280 17.95 13.69 -10.89
CA ARG A 280 19.17 13.93 -10.11
C ARG A 280 19.56 15.40 -10.12
N THR A 281 19.53 16.03 -11.31
CA THR A 281 19.80 17.46 -11.47
C THR A 281 18.81 18.28 -10.65
N ARG A 282 17.52 17.95 -10.71
CA ARG A 282 16.49 18.69 -9.99
C ARG A 282 16.64 18.59 -8.47
N VAL A 283 16.91 17.39 -7.94
CA VAL A 283 17.16 17.18 -6.51
C VAL A 283 18.38 17.99 -6.06
N LEU A 284 19.50 17.91 -6.78
CA LEU A 284 20.71 18.65 -6.44
C LEU A 284 20.50 20.18 -6.51
N GLN A 285 19.76 20.68 -7.50
CA GLN A 285 19.40 22.10 -7.59
C GLN A 285 18.62 22.57 -6.35
N VAL A 286 17.62 21.79 -5.92
CA VAL A 286 16.84 22.13 -4.71
C VAL A 286 17.69 22.10 -3.46
N VAL A 287 18.59 21.12 -3.32
CA VAL A 287 19.50 21.03 -2.17
C VAL A 287 20.46 22.24 -2.14
N LYS A 288 21.07 22.57 -3.28
CA LYS A 288 21.94 23.75 -3.42
C LYS A 288 21.19 25.03 -3.07
N ALA A 289 19.98 25.22 -3.58
CA ALA A 289 19.18 26.42 -3.31
C ALA A 289 18.73 26.50 -1.84
N LEU A 290 18.30 25.39 -1.24
CA LEU A 290 17.86 25.35 0.14
C LEU A 290 18.99 25.73 1.10
N LEU A 291 20.18 25.16 0.88
CA LEU A 291 21.32 25.32 1.76
C LEU A 291 22.22 26.49 1.38
N GLN A 292 22.10 27.02 0.16
CA GLN A 292 23.06 27.96 -0.44
C GLN A 292 24.51 27.45 -0.36
N GLN A 293 24.68 26.15 -0.58
CA GLN A 293 25.96 25.45 -0.49
C GLN A 293 26.22 24.69 -1.79
N GLU A 294 27.50 24.59 -2.17
CA GLU A 294 27.88 23.68 -3.24
C GLU A 294 27.69 22.22 -2.80
N VAL A 295 27.18 21.42 -3.74
CA VAL A 295 26.95 19.98 -3.57
C VAL A 295 27.57 19.27 -4.77
N PRO A 296 28.52 18.34 -4.55
CA PRO A 296 29.15 17.61 -5.64
C PRO A 296 28.13 16.85 -6.50
N GLU A 297 28.29 16.86 -7.82
CA GLU A 297 27.36 16.16 -8.73
C GLU A 297 27.38 14.63 -8.54
N ASN A 298 28.50 14.10 -8.06
CA ASN A 298 28.69 12.68 -7.73
C ASN A 298 28.20 12.30 -6.32
N SER A 299 27.50 13.20 -5.61
CA SER A 299 26.94 12.92 -4.28
C SER A 299 26.00 11.71 -4.30
N LEU A 300 26.12 10.78 -3.35
CA LEU A 300 25.18 9.67 -3.23
C LEU A 300 23.79 10.21 -2.86
N LEU A 301 22.79 10.02 -3.72
CA LEU A 301 21.41 10.40 -3.42
C LEU A 301 20.67 9.24 -2.76
N VAL A 302 20.15 9.47 -1.56
CA VAL A 302 19.40 8.48 -0.76
C VAL A 302 17.96 8.93 -0.57
N ILE A 303 16.99 8.05 -0.82
CA ILE A 303 15.56 8.36 -0.68
C ILE A 303 14.92 7.57 0.47
N LYS A 304 14.06 8.27 1.23
CA LYS A 304 13.01 7.67 2.06
C LYS A 304 11.68 8.25 1.59
N SER A 305 10.70 7.40 1.36
CA SER A 305 9.33 7.82 1.01
C SER A 305 8.28 6.94 1.67
N GLY A 306 7.02 7.36 1.63
CA GLY A 306 5.86 6.64 2.13
C GLY A 306 4.97 7.47 3.05
N ARG A 307 3.98 6.81 3.67
CA ARG A 307 3.06 7.46 4.61
C ARG A 307 3.78 8.00 5.84
N TYR A 308 3.22 9.04 6.45
CA TYR A 308 3.72 9.60 7.70
C TYR A 308 3.34 8.71 8.90
N GLU A 309 4.06 7.60 9.05
CA GLU A 309 4.03 6.77 10.25
C GLU A 309 5.45 6.70 10.82
N PHE A 310 5.75 7.60 11.76
CA PHE A 310 7.11 7.87 12.22
C PHE A 310 7.90 6.61 12.64
N ARG A 311 7.28 5.76 13.46
CA ARG A 311 7.87 4.49 13.94
C ARG A 311 7.68 3.34 12.96
N ASN A 312 6.44 3.10 12.50
CA ASN A 312 6.11 1.96 11.62
C ASN A 312 6.89 1.96 10.31
N LYS A 313 7.10 3.14 9.70
CA LYS A 313 7.90 3.29 8.48
C LYS A 313 9.39 3.49 8.76
N GLY A 314 9.81 3.40 10.02
CA GLY A 314 11.21 3.47 10.45
C GLY A 314 11.87 4.82 10.19
N ILE A 315 11.10 5.91 10.18
CA ILE A 315 11.65 7.26 9.93
C ILE A 315 12.54 7.67 11.10
N ASP A 316 12.15 7.31 12.32
CA ASP A 316 12.95 7.41 13.54
C ASP A 316 14.33 6.75 13.39
N ILE A 317 14.38 5.49 12.97
CA ILE A 317 15.62 4.72 12.81
C ILE A 317 16.48 5.23 11.67
N LEU A 318 15.86 5.68 10.58
CA LEU A 318 16.60 6.38 9.53
C LEU A 318 17.30 7.60 10.12
N ILE A 319 16.59 8.51 10.78
CA ILE A 319 17.19 9.74 11.31
C ILE A 319 18.28 9.43 12.35
N ASP A 320 18.08 8.41 13.19
CA ASP A 320 19.10 7.93 14.14
C ASP A 320 20.35 7.42 13.41
N SER A 321 20.20 6.67 12.30
CA SER A 321 21.32 6.24 11.47
C SER A 321 22.06 7.41 10.80
N LEU A 322 21.35 8.47 10.41
CA LEU A 322 21.94 9.69 9.86
C LEU A 322 22.73 10.46 10.92
N GLY A 323 22.27 10.45 12.18
CA GLY A 323 23.01 10.97 13.33
C GLY A 323 24.36 10.25 13.53
N LEU A 324 24.37 8.92 13.37
CA LEU A 324 25.60 8.12 13.43
C LEU A 324 26.55 8.40 12.26
N LEU A 325 26.00 8.53 11.04
CA LEU A 325 26.77 8.95 9.86
C LEU A 325 27.37 10.35 10.02
N ARG A 326 26.64 11.29 10.62
CA ARG A 326 27.15 12.63 10.92
C ARG A 326 28.29 12.58 11.94
N ALA A 327 28.15 11.78 13.00
CA ALA A 327 29.16 11.70 14.07
C ALA A 327 30.51 11.17 13.57
N VAL A 328 30.48 10.29 12.56
CA VAL A 328 31.67 9.83 11.84
C VAL A 328 31.47 10.13 10.36
N PRO A 329 31.77 11.36 9.89
CA PRO A 329 31.41 11.81 8.55
C PRO A 329 31.93 10.88 7.44
N PRO A 330 31.13 10.62 6.38
CA PRO A 330 31.61 9.90 5.22
C PRO A 330 32.59 10.76 4.41
N GLU A 331 33.55 10.12 3.73
CA GLU A 331 34.44 10.80 2.78
C GLU A 331 33.66 11.28 1.54
N ASN A 332 32.71 10.48 1.08
CA ASN A 332 31.83 10.81 -0.04
C ASN A 332 30.71 11.74 0.42
N SER A 333 30.33 12.69 -0.44
CA SER A 333 29.12 13.50 -0.24
C SER A 333 27.86 12.63 -0.36
N ILE A 334 26.94 12.77 0.58
CA ILE A 334 25.67 12.04 0.67
C ILE A 334 24.54 13.04 0.89
N VAL A 335 23.50 12.95 0.08
CA VAL A 335 22.26 13.73 0.24
C VAL A 335 21.12 12.76 0.49
N VAL A 336 20.43 12.93 1.61
CA VAL A 336 19.27 12.12 1.99
C VAL A 336 18.01 12.98 1.88
N VAL A 337 17.01 12.49 1.17
CA VAL A 337 15.73 13.19 1.01
C VAL A 337 14.60 12.33 1.55
N ILE A 338 13.84 12.89 2.49
CA ILE A 338 12.68 12.27 3.11
C ILE A 338 11.42 12.86 2.46
N PHE A 339 10.79 12.10 1.57
CA PHE A 339 9.51 12.41 0.92
C PHE A 339 8.34 11.78 1.68
N VAL A 340 7.87 12.46 2.72
CA VAL A 340 6.80 11.98 3.57
C VAL A 340 5.76 13.08 3.67
N PRO A 341 4.59 12.97 3.02
CA PRO A 341 3.56 13.99 3.06
C PRO A 341 3.14 14.31 4.49
N ALA A 342 3.04 15.58 4.82
CA ALA A 342 2.57 16.08 6.10
C ALA A 342 1.61 17.25 5.87
N TRP A 343 1.13 17.86 6.95
CA TRP A 343 0.29 19.05 6.82
C TRP A 343 1.17 20.28 6.56
N ASP A 344 1.21 20.74 5.30
CA ASP A 344 1.94 21.94 4.88
C ASP A 344 1.00 23.03 4.32
N THR A 345 1.48 24.27 4.25
CA THR A 345 0.77 25.43 3.66
C THR A 345 1.37 25.86 2.31
N GLY A 346 2.16 25.01 1.67
CA GLY A 346 2.79 25.27 0.38
C GLY A 346 4.32 25.46 0.43
N PRO A 347 4.93 25.70 -0.74
CA PRO A 347 6.38 25.86 -0.89
C PRO A 347 6.89 27.07 -0.09
N ARG A 348 8.09 26.94 0.51
CA ARG A 348 8.70 28.07 1.24
C ARG A 348 9.09 29.19 0.28
N PRO A 349 8.59 30.44 0.48
CA PRO A 349 8.93 31.56 -0.38
C PRO A 349 10.44 31.82 -0.48
N GLU A 350 11.18 31.64 0.62
CA GLU A 350 12.63 31.84 0.65
C GLU A 350 13.34 30.83 -0.25
N LEU A 351 12.88 29.57 -0.29
CA LEU A 351 13.43 28.55 -1.17
C LEU A 351 13.13 28.85 -2.64
N LEU A 352 11.92 29.33 -2.96
CA LEU A 352 11.56 29.73 -4.32
C LEU A 352 12.44 30.87 -4.84
N GLU A 353 12.73 31.86 -4.00
CA GLU A 353 13.64 32.95 -4.37
C GLU A 353 15.09 32.45 -4.53
N ARG A 354 15.59 31.60 -3.63
CA ARG A 354 16.93 31.00 -3.74
C ARG A 354 17.08 30.08 -4.96
N LEU A 355 16.00 29.46 -5.43
CA LEU A 355 15.99 28.67 -6.67
C LEU A 355 16.19 29.53 -7.91
N LYS A 356 15.70 30.78 -7.91
CA LYS A 356 15.89 31.74 -9.01
C LYS A 356 17.24 32.47 -8.90
N HIS A 357 17.63 32.79 -7.67
CA HIS A 357 18.79 33.62 -7.35
C HIS A 357 19.66 32.95 -6.28
N PRO A 358 20.39 31.87 -6.62
CA PRO A 358 21.24 31.17 -5.67
C PRO A 358 22.45 32.02 -5.26
N ASP A 359 22.77 32.09 -3.96
CA ASP A 359 23.95 32.79 -3.44
C ASP A 359 24.85 31.88 -2.59
N MET A 360 25.77 31.19 -3.26
CA MET A 360 26.73 30.27 -2.62
C MET A 360 27.76 30.97 -1.72
N ARG A 361 27.81 32.32 -1.69
CA ARG A 361 28.75 33.06 -0.83
C ARG A 361 28.27 33.14 0.61
N HIS A 362 26.97 32.98 0.84
CA HIS A 362 26.35 33.03 2.16
C HIS A 362 25.64 31.70 2.49
N PRO A 363 26.42 30.63 2.74
CA PRO A 363 25.85 29.32 2.99
C PRO A 363 25.05 29.31 4.29
N LEU A 364 23.93 28.59 4.27
CA LEU A 364 23.00 28.51 5.39
C LEU A 364 23.22 27.24 6.21
N THR A 365 22.81 27.29 7.47
CA THR A 365 22.74 26.15 8.40
C THR A 365 21.35 26.10 9.01
N GLY A 366 20.92 24.92 9.45
CA GLY A 366 19.61 24.64 10.04
C GLY A 366 18.48 24.38 9.03
N GLU A 367 18.68 24.67 7.75
CA GLU A 367 17.65 24.50 6.72
C GLU A 367 17.46 23.03 6.35
N ILE A 368 16.27 22.47 6.66
CA ILE A 368 15.90 21.07 6.33
C ILE A 368 14.61 20.96 5.50
N LEU A 369 13.72 21.96 5.55
CA LEU A 369 12.37 21.90 4.98
C LEU A 369 12.26 22.61 3.64
N THR A 370 11.55 21.98 2.69
CA THR A 370 11.21 22.61 1.40
C THR A 370 9.87 23.35 1.39
N HIS A 371 8.95 22.97 2.28
CA HIS A 371 7.59 23.52 2.39
C HIS A 371 7.36 24.06 3.80
N GLN A 372 6.36 24.93 3.95
CA GLN A 372 5.94 25.48 5.23
C GLN A 372 5.15 24.43 6.01
N LEU A 373 5.83 23.71 6.90
CA LEU A 373 5.23 22.65 7.70
C LEU A 373 4.43 23.24 8.86
N VAL A 374 3.17 22.83 9.01
CA VAL A 374 2.33 23.22 10.15
C VAL A 374 2.82 22.48 11.39
N GLY A 375 3.14 23.23 12.44
CA GLY A 375 3.60 22.64 13.72
C GLY A 375 5.03 22.09 13.67
N GLU A 376 5.92 22.68 12.87
CA GLU A 376 7.33 22.29 12.71
C GLU A 376 8.04 22.00 14.03
N ASP A 377 7.81 22.81 15.07
CA ASP A 377 8.49 22.64 16.36
C ASP A 377 8.11 21.36 17.10
N THR A 378 6.90 20.85 16.84
CA THR A 378 6.37 19.62 17.43
C THR A 378 6.45 18.42 16.49
N ASP A 379 6.82 18.63 15.23
CA ASP A 379 6.91 17.58 14.23
C ASP A 379 7.95 16.51 14.63
N PRO A 380 7.60 15.21 14.63
CA PRO A 380 8.50 14.14 15.03
C PRO A 380 9.80 14.05 14.21
N ILE A 381 9.74 14.30 12.90
CA ILE A 381 10.91 14.27 12.01
C ILE A 381 11.83 15.44 12.33
N CYS A 382 11.31 16.67 12.34
CA CYS A 382 12.08 17.88 12.64
C CYS A 382 12.69 17.81 14.06
N ARG A 383 11.91 17.39 15.05
CA ARG A 383 12.40 17.20 16.43
C ARG A 383 13.51 16.16 16.50
N ARG A 384 13.36 15.01 15.83
CA ARG A 384 14.39 13.96 15.84
C ARG A 384 15.66 14.39 15.11
N MET A 385 15.56 15.13 14.00
CA MET A 385 16.72 15.71 13.31
C MET A 385 17.50 16.67 14.21
N ARG A 386 16.80 17.58 14.91
CA ARG A 386 17.42 18.48 15.90
C ARG A 386 18.11 17.72 17.03
N LEU A 387 17.47 16.68 17.58
CA LEU A 387 18.06 15.82 18.62
C LEU A 387 19.33 15.09 18.17
N ARG A 388 19.43 14.77 16.87
CA ARG A 388 20.61 14.13 16.26
C ARG A 388 21.63 15.14 15.71
N GLY A 389 21.41 16.44 15.92
CA GLY A 389 22.30 17.51 15.48
C GLY A 389 22.37 17.66 13.95
N ILE A 390 21.35 17.19 13.23
CA ILE A 390 21.29 17.30 11.77
C ILE A 390 20.86 18.72 11.42
N ASP A 391 21.84 19.56 11.11
CA ASP A 391 21.68 21.00 10.83
C ASP A 391 22.19 21.39 9.44
N ASN A 392 22.65 20.44 8.62
CA ASN A 392 23.20 20.70 7.29
C ASN A 392 24.35 21.74 7.25
N ALA A 393 25.10 21.91 8.34
CA ALA A 393 26.16 22.90 8.43
C ALA A 393 27.15 22.86 7.23
N PRO A 394 27.69 24.02 6.79
CA PRO A 394 28.68 24.08 5.72
C PRO A 394 29.89 23.18 6.00
N GLY A 395 30.38 22.50 4.96
CA GLY A 395 31.50 21.55 5.06
C GLY A 395 31.13 20.13 5.54
N ASN A 396 29.89 19.90 5.99
CA ASN A 396 29.41 18.54 6.27
C ASN A 396 29.06 17.81 4.97
N ASN A 397 29.66 16.63 4.76
CA ASN A 397 29.41 15.76 3.61
C ASN A 397 28.05 15.06 3.66
N LEU A 398 27.32 15.10 4.78
CA LEU A 398 25.96 14.59 4.88
C LEU A 398 24.97 15.76 4.86
N LYS A 399 24.10 15.79 3.84
CA LYS A 399 22.95 16.71 3.75
C LYS A 399 21.65 15.95 3.87
N VAL A 400 20.68 16.48 4.61
CA VAL A 400 19.39 15.82 4.86
C VAL A 400 18.24 16.80 4.66
N LEU A 401 17.27 16.45 3.82
CA LEU A 401 16.12 17.26 3.50
C LEU A 401 14.83 16.53 3.87
N PHE A 402 13.84 17.28 4.33
CA PHE A 402 12.48 16.84 4.54
C PHE A 402 11.55 17.59 3.58
N VAL A 403 10.84 16.81 2.76
CA VAL A 403 9.85 17.30 1.78
C VAL A 403 8.47 16.80 2.22
N PRO A 404 7.69 17.64 2.91
CA PRO A 404 6.42 17.24 3.49
C PRO A 404 5.24 17.29 2.52
N ALA A 405 5.46 17.03 1.23
CA ALA A 405 4.46 17.21 0.16
C ALA A 405 4.28 15.94 -0.69
N TYR A 406 3.11 15.82 -1.34
CA TYR A 406 2.86 14.78 -2.34
C TYR A 406 3.58 15.07 -3.66
N LEU A 407 4.28 14.07 -4.20
CA LEU A 407 5.04 14.16 -5.45
C LEU A 407 4.17 13.83 -6.66
N GLU A 408 3.24 14.73 -6.98
CA GLU A 408 2.33 14.61 -8.14
C GLU A 408 2.75 15.50 -9.33
N GLY A 409 3.96 16.06 -9.29
CA GLY A 409 4.44 17.00 -10.30
C GLY A 409 3.97 18.45 -10.12
N ARG A 410 3.33 18.75 -8.99
CA ARG A 410 2.71 20.06 -8.70
C ARG A 410 2.93 20.56 -7.27
N ASP A 411 3.99 20.10 -6.61
CA ASP A 411 4.34 20.53 -5.24
C ASP A 411 4.89 21.97 -5.18
N GLY A 412 5.31 22.54 -6.30
CA GLY A 412 5.84 23.90 -6.39
C GLY A 412 7.35 23.98 -6.17
N ILE A 413 7.98 22.96 -5.56
CA ILE A 413 9.44 22.87 -5.40
C ILE A 413 10.05 21.91 -6.41
N LEU A 414 9.76 20.62 -6.39
CA LEU A 414 10.39 19.66 -7.29
C LEU A 414 9.70 19.62 -8.66
N ASN A 415 8.37 19.67 -8.68
CA ASN A 415 7.52 19.63 -9.87
C ASN A 415 7.80 18.41 -10.76
N LEU A 416 8.08 17.27 -10.12
CA LEU A 416 8.22 15.97 -10.77
C LEU A 416 7.38 14.95 -9.99
N SER A 417 6.84 13.96 -10.69
CA SER A 417 6.13 12.86 -10.03
C SER A 417 7.09 11.99 -9.22
N TYR A 418 6.57 11.20 -8.27
CA TYR A 418 7.37 10.23 -7.52
C TYR A 418 8.19 9.31 -8.45
N TYR A 419 7.57 8.77 -9.50
CA TYR A 419 8.22 7.86 -10.44
C TYR A 419 9.18 8.57 -11.40
N ASP A 420 9.01 9.87 -11.64
CA ASP A 420 10.00 10.65 -12.38
C ASP A 420 11.21 11.00 -11.52
N LEU A 421 11.05 11.14 -10.20
CA LEU A 421 12.14 11.44 -9.25
C LEU A 421 12.95 10.20 -8.86
N LEU A 422 12.28 9.07 -8.62
CA LEU A 422 12.89 7.84 -8.12
C LEU A 422 14.15 7.39 -8.89
N PRO A 423 14.17 7.36 -10.24
CA PRO A 423 15.37 6.94 -10.98
C PRO A 423 16.59 7.84 -10.74
N GLY A 424 16.42 9.07 -10.24
CA GLY A 424 17.53 9.97 -9.90
C GLY A 424 18.33 9.54 -8.66
N PHE A 425 17.74 8.70 -7.79
CA PHE A 425 18.35 8.25 -6.55
C PHE A 425 19.30 7.05 -6.76
N ASP A 426 20.18 6.82 -5.79
CA ASP A 426 21.22 5.78 -5.86
C ASP A 426 20.98 4.64 -4.87
N LEU A 427 20.29 4.94 -3.77
CA LEU A 427 19.93 4.00 -2.71
C LEU A 427 18.61 4.46 -2.08
N SER A 428 17.81 3.52 -1.62
CA SER A 428 16.57 3.80 -0.89
C SER A 428 16.59 3.11 0.48
N VAL A 429 15.94 3.71 1.48
CA VAL A 429 16.00 3.23 2.87
C VAL A 429 14.60 3.18 3.47
N PHE A 430 14.09 1.98 3.72
CA PHE A 430 12.75 1.71 4.26
C PHE A 430 12.83 0.74 5.44
N PRO A 431 13.37 1.18 6.59
CA PRO A 431 13.69 0.29 7.69
C PRO A 431 12.43 0.04 8.55
N SER A 432 11.33 -0.39 7.93
CA SER A 432 10.01 -0.46 8.57
C SER A 432 9.99 -1.36 9.81
N TYR A 433 9.27 -0.91 10.84
CA TYR A 433 8.93 -1.69 12.03
C TYR A 433 7.67 -2.52 11.81
N TYR A 434 6.71 -2.01 11.04
CA TYR A 434 5.47 -2.71 10.70
C TYR A 434 5.13 -2.46 9.23
N GLU A 435 5.22 -3.50 8.41
CA GLU A 435 5.02 -3.41 6.96
C GLU A 435 4.43 -4.71 6.41
N PRO A 436 3.09 -4.80 6.24
CA PRO A 436 2.44 -6.01 5.77
C PRO A 436 2.96 -6.50 4.42
N TRP A 437 3.33 -5.58 3.52
CA TRP A 437 3.99 -5.89 2.25
C TRP A 437 5.28 -5.09 2.06
N GLY A 438 5.19 -3.82 1.64
CA GLY A 438 6.37 -3.00 1.33
C GLY A 438 6.47 -2.69 -0.16
N TYR A 439 5.56 -1.87 -0.67
CA TYR A 439 5.56 -1.42 -2.07
C TYR A 439 6.78 -0.60 -2.43
N THR A 440 7.16 0.33 -1.55
CA THR A 440 8.21 1.30 -1.82
C THR A 440 9.60 0.67 -2.06
N PRO A 441 10.07 -0.33 -1.27
CA PRO A 441 11.28 -1.07 -1.62
C PRO A 441 11.14 -1.84 -2.93
N MET A 442 9.99 -2.49 -3.17
CA MET A 442 9.73 -3.24 -4.41
C MET A 442 9.81 -2.35 -5.66
N GLU A 443 9.14 -1.19 -5.63
CA GLU A 443 9.21 -0.17 -6.68
C GLU A 443 10.64 0.34 -6.85
N SER A 444 11.36 0.66 -5.76
CA SER A 444 12.75 1.12 -5.86
C SER A 444 13.63 0.13 -6.63
N LEU A 445 13.49 -1.17 -6.35
CA LEU A 445 14.25 -2.19 -7.08
C LEU A 445 13.90 -2.23 -8.57
N ALA A 446 12.63 -2.01 -8.93
CA ALA A 446 12.19 -1.94 -10.33
C ALA A 446 12.83 -0.78 -11.10
N PHE A 447 13.13 0.32 -10.42
CA PHE A 447 13.83 1.48 -10.98
C PHE A 447 15.36 1.37 -10.87
N HIS A 448 15.90 0.16 -10.69
CA HIS A 448 17.34 -0.09 -10.51
C HIS A 448 17.94 0.71 -9.33
N VAL A 449 17.13 1.05 -8.32
CA VAL A 449 17.55 1.72 -7.09
C VAL A 449 17.58 0.66 -5.97
N PRO A 450 18.77 0.19 -5.55
CA PRO A 450 18.88 -0.74 -4.43
C PRO A 450 18.20 -0.19 -3.18
N ALA A 451 17.74 -1.08 -2.32
CA ALA A 451 16.95 -0.70 -1.15
C ALA A 451 17.49 -1.34 0.14
N ILE A 452 17.32 -0.64 1.26
CA ILE A 452 17.44 -1.19 2.60
C ILE A 452 16.03 -1.41 3.15
N THR A 453 15.71 -2.62 3.60
CA THR A 453 14.48 -2.96 4.31
C THR A 453 14.78 -3.78 5.58
N THR A 454 13.76 -4.31 6.25
CA THR A 454 13.92 -5.12 7.47
C THR A 454 13.44 -6.55 7.28
N ASN A 455 13.88 -7.42 8.18
CA ASN A 455 13.33 -8.77 8.39
C ASN A 455 11.86 -8.77 8.86
N LEU A 456 11.30 -7.59 9.17
CA LEU A 456 9.92 -7.37 9.61
C LEU A 456 8.97 -6.95 8.47
N SER A 457 9.51 -6.70 7.27
CA SER A 457 8.75 -6.33 6.09
C SER A 457 8.33 -7.56 5.29
N GLY A 458 7.07 -7.63 4.87
CA GLY A 458 6.55 -8.73 4.05
C GLY A 458 7.36 -8.96 2.77
N PHE A 459 7.78 -7.88 2.10
CA PHE A 459 8.61 -7.89 0.90
C PHE A 459 10.03 -8.37 1.22
N GLY A 460 10.60 -7.93 2.34
CA GLY A 460 11.92 -8.40 2.80
C GLY A 460 11.92 -9.92 3.04
N ILE A 461 10.87 -10.44 3.70
CA ILE A 461 10.69 -11.88 3.93
C ILE A 461 10.56 -12.64 2.61
N ALA A 462 9.74 -12.12 1.67
CA ALA A 462 9.55 -12.74 0.37
C ALA A 462 10.85 -12.81 -0.46
N VAL A 463 11.63 -11.72 -0.49
CA VAL A 463 12.92 -11.67 -1.20
C VAL A 463 13.95 -12.61 -0.58
N LYS A 464 14.00 -12.70 0.76
CA LYS A 464 14.92 -13.61 1.46
C LYS A 464 14.75 -15.08 1.05
N LYS A 465 13.57 -15.44 0.54
CA LYS A 465 13.23 -16.80 0.09
C LYS A 465 13.47 -17.03 -1.41
N LEU A 466 13.82 -16.00 -2.18
CA LEU A 466 14.08 -16.17 -3.60
C LEU A 466 15.32 -17.05 -3.84
N PRO A 467 15.26 -18.00 -4.78
CA PRO A 467 16.43 -18.78 -5.17
C PRO A 467 17.58 -17.89 -5.62
N GLY A 468 18.77 -18.10 -5.08
CA GLY A 468 19.97 -17.36 -5.47
C GLY A 468 20.11 -15.96 -4.86
N TYR A 469 19.19 -15.52 -3.99
CA TYR A 469 19.35 -14.26 -3.27
C TYR A 469 20.60 -14.30 -2.37
N ASN A 470 21.47 -13.31 -2.53
CA ASN A 470 22.80 -13.26 -1.89
C ASN A 470 23.03 -11.96 -1.08
N GLY A 471 21.99 -11.15 -0.86
CA GLY A 471 22.09 -9.87 -0.16
C GLY A 471 22.36 -8.66 -1.06
N ASN A 472 22.61 -8.84 -2.36
CA ASN A 472 22.69 -7.73 -3.30
C ASN A 472 21.29 -7.27 -3.76
N GLY A 473 21.20 -6.01 -4.17
CA GLY A 473 19.96 -5.36 -4.63
C GLY A 473 19.05 -4.92 -3.49
N LEU A 474 18.76 -5.81 -2.54
CA LEU A 474 18.00 -5.51 -1.33
C LEU A 474 18.82 -5.89 -0.09
N TYR A 475 19.12 -4.93 0.76
CA TYR A 475 19.72 -5.17 2.08
C TYR A 475 18.61 -5.39 3.11
N ILE A 476 18.62 -6.52 3.82
CA ILE A 476 17.65 -6.84 4.86
C ILE A 476 18.33 -6.68 6.22
N VAL A 477 17.94 -5.66 6.97
CA VAL A 477 18.44 -5.37 8.32
C VAL A 477 17.60 -6.11 9.35
N GLU A 478 18.26 -6.75 10.29
CA GLU A 478 17.58 -7.36 11.44
C GLU A 478 17.04 -6.27 12.35
N ARG A 479 15.73 -6.27 12.58
CA ARG A 479 15.00 -5.36 13.47
C ARG A 479 14.07 -6.15 14.39
N ASN A 480 13.91 -5.68 15.61
CA ASN A 480 12.97 -6.18 16.63
C ASN A 480 12.60 -5.03 17.59
N ASP A 481 11.96 -5.34 18.72
CA ASP A 481 11.51 -4.34 19.70
C ASP A 481 12.64 -3.64 20.47
N GLU A 482 13.83 -4.25 20.53
CA GLU A 482 14.88 -3.90 21.48
C GLU A 482 16.18 -3.44 20.80
N ASN A 483 16.29 -3.60 19.47
CA ASN A 483 17.55 -3.45 18.76
C ASN A 483 17.66 -2.17 17.89
N ASP A 484 16.87 -1.14 18.19
CA ASP A 484 16.81 0.09 17.39
C ASP A 484 18.21 0.71 17.15
N GLN A 485 19.10 0.68 18.15
CA GLN A 485 20.47 1.20 18.01
C GLN A 485 21.31 0.36 17.04
N GLN A 486 21.23 -0.97 17.13
CA GLN A 486 21.96 -1.88 16.25
C GLN A 486 21.43 -1.78 14.81
N ALA A 487 20.11 -1.65 14.65
CA ALA A 487 19.50 -1.43 13.34
C ALA A 487 19.96 -0.10 12.73
N ALA A 488 19.94 1.00 13.50
CA ALA A 488 20.45 2.30 13.06
C ALA A 488 21.94 2.25 12.67
N GLN A 489 22.77 1.59 13.47
CA GLN A 489 24.19 1.41 13.15
C GLN A 489 24.37 0.63 11.85
N LYS A 490 23.63 -0.48 11.68
CA LYS A 490 23.73 -1.29 10.47
C LYS A 490 23.32 -0.52 9.21
N ILE A 491 22.28 0.31 9.30
CA ILE A 491 21.84 1.18 8.19
C ILE A 491 22.92 2.20 7.86
N ALA A 492 23.50 2.86 8.86
CA ALA A 492 24.60 3.80 8.68
C ALA A 492 25.80 3.13 7.98
N ASP A 493 26.17 1.91 8.41
CA ASP A 493 27.28 1.16 7.81
C ASP A 493 27.01 0.80 6.36
N ILE A 494 25.78 0.39 6.01
CA ILE A 494 25.40 0.09 4.63
C ILE A 494 25.47 1.34 3.76
N ILE A 495 24.92 2.47 4.21
CA ILE A 495 24.96 3.74 3.47
C ILE A 495 26.42 4.16 3.23
N ARG A 496 27.26 4.11 4.27
CA ARG A 496 28.69 4.45 4.19
C ARG A 496 29.43 3.53 3.21
N ALA A 497 29.24 2.23 3.32
CA ALA A 497 29.89 1.25 2.45
C ALA A 497 29.47 1.43 0.99
N TYR A 498 28.17 1.63 0.75
CA TYR A 498 27.65 1.84 -0.60
C TYR A 498 28.17 3.14 -1.23
N ALA A 499 28.29 4.21 -0.43
CA ALA A 499 28.92 5.47 -0.85
C ALA A 499 30.40 5.30 -1.23
N ALA A 500 31.11 4.36 -0.62
CA ALA A 500 32.52 4.08 -0.91
C ALA A 500 32.75 3.05 -2.04
N PHE A 501 31.72 2.28 -2.44
CA PHE A 501 31.89 1.26 -3.48
C PHE A 501 32.26 1.86 -4.84
N PRO A 502 33.15 1.20 -5.61
CA PRO A 502 33.43 1.58 -6.98
C PRO A 502 32.18 1.37 -7.85
N GLU A 503 32.10 2.11 -8.96
CA GLU A 503 30.97 2.07 -9.88
C GLU A 503 30.66 0.65 -10.39
N SER A 504 31.70 -0.13 -10.71
CA SER A 504 31.56 -1.53 -11.14
C SER A 504 30.78 -2.39 -10.14
N LYS A 505 31.02 -2.21 -8.84
CA LYS A 505 30.29 -2.91 -7.78
C LYS A 505 28.85 -2.39 -7.64
N ARG A 506 28.63 -1.09 -7.78
CA ARG A 506 27.28 -0.50 -7.75
C ARG A 506 26.43 -1.02 -8.91
N ILE A 507 26.99 -1.15 -10.12
CA ILE A 507 26.29 -1.71 -11.28
C ILE A 507 25.78 -3.13 -10.99
N VAL A 508 26.62 -3.99 -10.42
CA VAL A 508 26.23 -5.36 -10.04
C VAL A 508 25.08 -5.35 -9.02
N ILE A 509 25.10 -4.45 -8.03
CA ILE A 509 24.04 -4.33 -7.04
C ILE A 509 22.73 -3.83 -7.69
N LYS A 510 22.80 -2.88 -8.63
CA LYS A 510 21.64 -2.38 -9.38
C LYS A 510 21.01 -3.44 -10.28
N GLN A 511 21.84 -4.25 -10.94
CA GLN A 511 21.36 -5.39 -11.74
C GLN A 511 20.68 -6.45 -10.87
N ALA A 512 21.21 -6.70 -9.66
CA ALA A 512 20.55 -7.58 -8.69
C ALA A 512 19.20 -7.02 -8.22
N ALA A 513 19.09 -5.70 -8.01
CA ALA A 513 17.83 -5.05 -7.69
C ALA A 513 16.77 -5.29 -8.79
N GLU A 514 17.12 -5.02 -10.05
CA GLU A 514 16.23 -5.28 -11.19
C GLU A 514 15.84 -6.75 -11.33
N ALA A 515 16.79 -7.67 -11.13
CA ALA A 515 16.52 -9.11 -11.21
C ALA A 515 15.51 -9.54 -10.13
N ILE A 516 15.64 -9.02 -8.90
CA ILE A 516 14.70 -9.28 -7.81
C ILE A 516 13.30 -8.75 -8.16
N SER A 517 13.19 -7.52 -8.67
CA SER A 517 11.89 -6.90 -8.95
C SER A 517 11.07 -7.70 -9.97
N LYS A 518 11.71 -8.31 -10.98
CA LYS A 518 11.05 -9.16 -11.99
C LYS A 518 10.27 -10.34 -11.41
N HIS A 519 10.66 -10.86 -10.25
CA HIS A 519 9.91 -11.92 -9.56
C HIS A 519 8.56 -11.46 -9.02
N PHE A 520 8.37 -10.15 -8.82
CA PHE A 520 7.17 -9.55 -8.23
C PHE A 520 6.34 -8.77 -9.27
N LEU A 521 6.57 -9.00 -10.56
CA LEU A 521 5.67 -8.54 -11.59
C LEU A 521 4.31 -9.22 -11.45
N TRP A 522 3.25 -8.47 -11.74
CA TRP A 522 1.88 -8.97 -11.71
C TRP A 522 1.69 -10.27 -12.50
N ASP A 523 2.34 -10.40 -13.65
CA ASP A 523 2.32 -11.59 -14.50
C ASP A 523 2.82 -12.85 -13.78
N ALA A 524 3.73 -12.73 -12.80
CA ALA A 524 4.17 -13.82 -11.94
C ALA A 524 3.24 -14.02 -10.72
N GLN A 525 2.70 -12.93 -10.16
CA GLN A 525 1.92 -12.99 -8.92
C GLN A 525 0.46 -13.44 -9.13
N ILE A 526 -0.09 -13.25 -10.33
CA ILE A 526 -1.49 -13.59 -10.63
C ILE A 526 -1.81 -15.08 -10.49
N GLU A 527 -0.80 -15.95 -10.60
CA GLU A 527 -0.99 -17.39 -10.43
C GLU A 527 -1.52 -17.75 -9.03
N TRP A 528 -1.13 -16.99 -7.99
CA TRP A 528 -1.63 -17.20 -6.63
C TRP A 528 -3.11 -16.86 -6.50
N TYR A 529 -3.59 -15.83 -7.19
CA TYR A 529 -5.02 -15.50 -7.26
C TYR A 529 -5.79 -16.60 -7.99
N MET A 530 -5.26 -17.11 -9.11
CA MET A 530 -5.88 -18.21 -9.85
C MET A 530 -5.99 -19.49 -9.01
N LYS A 531 -4.95 -19.80 -8.21
CA LYS A 531 -4.98 -20.91 -7.23
C LYS A 531 -6.05 -20.70 -6.17
N ALA A 532 -6.14 -19.49 -5.61
CA ALA A 532 -7.15 -19.14 -4.62
C ALA A 532 -8.58 -19.28 -5.18
N TYR A 533 -8.81 -18.83 -6.42
CA TYR A 533 -10.09 -18.97 -7.11
C TYR A 533 -10.45 -20.42 -7.35
N SER A 534 -9.50 -21.21 -7.87
CA SER A 534 -9.69 -22.63 -8.13
C SER A 534 -10.05 -23.38 -6.86
N PHE A 535 -9.36 -23.09 -5.76
CA PHE A 535 -9.63 -23.68 -4.45
C PHE A 535 -11.02 -23.34 -3.91
N ALA A 536 -11.45 -22.07 -4.04
CA ALA A 536 -12.79 -21.64 -3.63
C ALA A 536 -13.88 -22.40 -4.42
N LEU A 537 -13.72 -22.51 -5.75
CA LEU A 537 -14.63 -23.27 -6.61
C LEU A 537 -14.67 -24.76 -6.25
N GLN A 538 -13.52 -25.38 -6.00
CA GLN A 538 -13.45 -26.79 -5.62
C GLN A 538 -14.18 -27.06 -4.30
N LYS A 539 -14.13 -26.14 -3.32
CA LYS A 539 -14.91 -26.24 -2.09
C LYS A 539 -16.42 -26.20 -2.37
N LYS A 540 -16.88 -25.36 -3.31
CA LYS A 540 -18.29 -25.33 -3.72
C LYS A 540 -18.75 -26.61 -4.40
N VAL A 541 -17.97 -27.12 -5.34
CA VAL A 541 -18.27 -28.40 -6.01
C VAL A 541 -18.39 -29.53 -4.98
N LYS A 542 -17.45 -29.60 -4.01
CA LYS A 542 -17.52 -30.61 -2.93
C LYS A 542 -18.77 -30.44 -2.05
N ALA A 543 -19.12 -29.20 -1.69
CA ALA A 543 -20.29 -28.93 -0.88
C ALA A 543 -21.61 -29.26 -1.61
N ALA A 544 -21.66 -29.05 -2.93
CA ALA A 544 -22.81 -29.41 -3.75
C ALA A 544 -22.97 -30.93 -3.90
N VAL A 545 -21.87 -31.69 -3.98
CA VAL A 545 -21.89 -33.16 -4.03
C VAL A 545 -22.26 -33.79 -2.68
N ALA A 546 -21.98 -33.10 -1.56
CA ALA A 546 -22.27 -33.60 -0.22
C ALA A 546 -23.72 -33.36 0.24
N LYS A 547 -24.47 -32.51 -0.46
CA LYS A 547 -25.91 -32.28 -0.27
C LYS A 547 -26.70 -33.21 -1.16
#